data_AF-A0A093HPH1-F1
#
_entry.id   AF-A0A093HPH1-F1
#
_cell.length_a   1.000
_cell.length_b   1.000
_cell.length_c   1.000
_cell.angle_alpha   90.00
_cell.angle_beta   90.00
_cell.angle_gamma   90.00
#
_symmetry.space_group_name_H-M   'P 1'
#
loop_
_entity.id
_entity.type
_entity.pdbx_description
1 polymer ?
#
loop_
_entity_poly.entity_id
_entity_poly.type
_entity_poly.pdbx_seq_one_letter_code
_entity_poly.pdbx_strand_id
1 'polypeptide(L)'
;MTVNYNTAGELGEGARKFVFFNIPQIQYKNPWVQIMLFRNMTPSPFLRFYLDTGEQVLVDVEDKTNKEIMEHIKKILGKSKETLEKEEKERKKLSHPATFGPKKYHLRECMCEIEGQVPCPAFVPLPKEMRGKYKAAMKNEA
;
A
#
# COMPACT_ATOMS: atom_id res chain seq x y z
N MET A 1 17.49 10.05 1.89
CA MET A 1 17.88 10.56 0.55
C MET A 1 18.15 12.06 0.65
N THR A 2 19.23 12.54 0.03
CA THR A 2 19.54 13.97 -0.04
C THR A 2 19.60 14.42 -1.50
N VAL A 3 18.97 15.54 -1.81
CA VAL A 3 18.95 16.15 -3.15
C VAL A 3 19.72 17.46 -3.10
N ASN A 4 20.80 17.56 -3.85
CA ASN A 4 21.55 18.81 -4.02
C ASN A 4 21.25 19.36 -5.41
N TYR A 5 20.73 20.59 -5.48
CA TYR A 5 20.39 21.20 -6.75
C TYR A 5 20.60 22.71 -6.75
N ASN A 6 20.74 23.27 -7.95
CA ASN A 6 20.97 24.70 -8.13
C ASN A 6 19.70 25.41 -8.61
N THR A 7 19.46 26.60 -8.05
CA THR A 7 18.26 27.38 -8.35
C THR A 7 18.32 28.07 -9.71
N ALA A 8 19.53 28.30 -10.24
CA ALA A 8 19.79 28.90 -11.54
C ALA A 8 20.71 28.01 -12.39
N GLY A 9 20.78 28.29 -13.69
CA GLY A 9 21.62 27.56 -14.67
C GLY A 9 20.84 26.50 -15.46
N GLU A 10 21.14 26.40 -16.76
CA GLU A 10 20.42 25.52 -17.71
C GLU A 10 20.66 24.04 -17.41
N LEU A 11 21.90 23.67 -17.08
CA LEU A 11 22.30 22.28 -16.77
C LEU A 11 21.60 21.68 -15.54
N GLY A 12 21.05 22.54 -14.66
CA GLY A 12 20.29 22.12 -13.46
C GLY A 12 18.77 22.07 -13.64
N GLU A 13 18.25 22.33 -14.84
CA GLU A 13 16.81 22.46 -15.08
C GLU A 13 16.03 21.19 -14.78
N GLY A 14 16.53 20.02 -15.20
CA GLY A 14 15.85 18.77 -14.91
C GLY A 14 15.87 18.40 -13.44
N ALA A 15 16.91 18.77 -12.68
CA ALA A 15 16.95 18.60 -11.23
C ALA A 15 15.87 19.46 -10.53
N ARG A 16 15.68 20.72 -10.96
CA ARG A 16 14.60 21.58 -10.45
C ARG A 16 13.21 20.99 -10.73
N LYS A 17 12.99 20.54 -11.95
CA LYS A 17 11.73 19.86 -12.35
C LYS A 17 11.52 18.57 -11.57
N PHE A 18 12.58 17.79 -11.32
CA PHE A 18 12.52 16.59 -10.50
C PHE A 18 12.10 16.90 -9.06
N VAL A 19 12.70 17.94 -8.45
CA VAL A 19 12.30 18.40 -7.11
C VAL A 19 10.83 18.83 -7.08
N PHE A 20 10.37 19.55 -8.10
CA PHE A 20 9.01 20.07 -8.13
C PHE A 20 7.95 18.98 -8.40
N PHE A 21 8.18 18.11 -9.38
CA PHE A 21 7.16 17.15 -9.84
C PHE A 21 7.28 15.76 -9.22
N ASN A 22 8.50 15.27 -8.98
CA ASN A 22 8.75 13.86 -8.67
C ASN A 22 8.96 13.61 -7.17
N ILE A 23 9.62 14.52 -6.44
CA ILE A 23 9.83 14.36 -4.99
C ILE A 23 8.53 14.16 -4.20
N PRO A 24 7.43 14.90 -4.44
CA PRO A 24 6.17 14.65 -3.74
C PRO A 24 5.64 13.23 -3.96
N GLN A 25 5.78 12.69 -5.17
CA GLN A 25 5.33 11.34 -5.50
C GLN A 25 6.18 10.27 -4.80
N ILE A 26 7.51 10.49 -4.76
CA ILE A 26 8.45 9.61 -4.05
C ILE A 26 8.13 9.61 -2.55
N GLN A 27 7.99 10.78 -1.93
CA GLN A 27 7.69 10.88 -0.50
C GLN A 27 6.35 10.20 -0.15
N TYR A 28 5.33 10.34 -0.99
CA TYR A 28 4.03 9.71 -0.78
C TYR A 28 4.11 8.18 -0.82
N LYS A 29 4.87 7.61 -1.77
CA LYS A 29 5.05 6.15 -1.88
C LYS A 29 6.04 5.59 -0.88
N ASN A 30 6.91 6.42 -0.32
CA ASN A 30 7.95 6.06 0.63
C ASN A 30 7.86 6.92 1.90
N PRO A 31 6.77 6.83 2.69
CA PRO A 31 6.53 7.72 3.83
C PRO A 31 7.60 7.59 4.93
N TRP A 32 8.25 6.43 5.01
CA TRP A 32 9.30 6.13 6.00
C TRP A 32 10.70 6.55 5.55
N VAL A 33 10.86 7.03 4.32
CA VAL A 33 12.15 7.51 3.81
C VAL A 33 12.25 9.01 4.04
N GLN A 34 13.29 9.43 4.75
CA GLN A 34 13.59 10.85 4.93
C GLN A 34 14.22 11.44 3.66
N ILE A 35 13.65 12.55 3.18
CA ILE A 35 14.18 13.32 2.05
C ILE A 35 14.60 14.71 2.55
N MET A 36 15.85 15.09 2.28
CA MET A 36 16.36 16.44 2.55
C MET A 36 16.78 17.12 1.24
N LEU A 37 16.51 18.41 1.13
CA LEU A 37 16.82 19.23 -0.03
C LEU A 37 17.86 20.29 0.34
N PHE A 38 18.96 20.36 -0.41
CA PHE A 38 19.99 21.38 -0.27
C PHE A 38 20.08 22.19 -1.56
N ARG A 39 20.19 23.51 -1.42
CA ARG A 39 20.19 24.45 -2.55
C ARG A 39 21.54 25.15 -2.64
N ASN A 40 22.10 25.22 -3.84
CA ASN A 40 23.29 26.03 -4.15
C ASN A 40 24.52 25.72 -3.26
N MET A 41 24.68 24.48 -2.79
CA MET A 41 25.87 24.08 -2.01
C MET A 41 27.02 23.59 -2.90
N THR A 42 26.73 23.08 -4.08
CA THR A 42 27.72 22.51 -5.01
C THR A 42 27.48 23.03 -6.43
N PRO A 43 28.54 23.15 -7.25
CA PRO A 43 28.43 23.70 -8.60
C PRO A 43 27.56 22.84 -9.53
N SER A 44 27.53 21.52 -9.34
CA SER A 44 26.69 20.58 -10.09
C SER A 44 25.63 19.90 -9.20
N PRO A 45 24.44 19.59 -9.74
CA PRO A 45 23.37 18.91 -9.02
C PRO A 45 23.60 17.39 -8.93
N PHE A 46 23.32 16.81 -7.76
CA PHE A 46 23.44 15.36 -7.55
C PHE A 46 22.45 14.85 -6.50
N LEU A 47 22.19 13.54 -6.56
CA LEU A 47 21.43 12.81 -5.56
C LEU A 47 22.36 11.91 -4.77
N ARG A 48 22.11 11.78 -3.48
CA ARG A 48 22.83 10.85 -2.62
C ARG A 48 21.87 10.06 -1.75
N PHE A 49 22.06 8.75 -1.77
CA PHE A 49 21.29 7.78 -1.00
C PHE A 49 22.18 7.18 0.08
N TYR A 50 21.58 6.91 1.23
CA TYR A 50 22.23 6.31 2.38
C TYR A 50 21.42 5.07 2.70
N LEU A 51 22.03 3.91 2.53
CA LEU A 51 21.40 2.62 2.74
C LEU A 51 21.62 2.14 4.17
N ASP A 52 20.80 1.19 4.61
CA ASP A 52 20.87 0.62 5.96
C ASP A 52 22.20 -0.12 6.21
N THR A 53 22.83 -0.60 5.15
CA THR A 53 24.18 -1.20 5.18
C THR A 53 25.30 -0.19 5.41
N GLY A 54 24.99 1.11 5.44
CA GLY A 54 25.98 2.20 5.45
C GLY A 54 26.53 2.56 4.06
N GLU A 55 26.17 1.80 3.02
CA GLU A 55 26.54 2.09 1.63
C GLU A 55 25.93 3.42 1.17
N GLN A 56 26.70 4.18 0.39
CA GLN A 56 26.28 5.45 -0.16
C GLN A 56 26.28 5.40 -1.68
N VAL A 57 25.11 5.67 -2.27
CA VAL A 57 24.96 5.71 -3.73
C VAL A 57 24.90 7.18 -4.15
N LEU A 58 25.85 7.60 -4.98
CA LEU A 58 25.90 8.93 -5.58
C LEU A 58 25.40 8.86 -7.02
N VAL A 59 24.47 9.73 -7.39
CA VAL A 59 23.92 9.83 -8.74
C VAL A 59 24.05 11.26 -9.22
N ASP A 60 24.90 11.47 -10.22
CA ASP A 60 24.98 12.73 -10.93
C ASP A 60 23.73 12.94 -11.80
N VAL A 61 23.13 14.13 -11.70
CA VAL A 61 21.90 14.50 -12.40
C VAL A 61 22.05 15.78 -13.23
N GLU A 62 23.27 16.24 -13.45
CA GLU A 62 23.56 17.33 -14.38
C GLU A 62 23.14 16.96 -15.81
N ASP A 63 22.55 17.93 -16.52
CA ASP A 63 22.08 17.80 -17.90
C ASP A 63 21.12 16.62 -18.17
N LYS A 64 20.45 16.11 -17.14
CA LYS A 64 19.42 15.09 -17.25
C LYS A 64 18.03 15.69 -17.10
N THR A 65 17.09 15.21 -17.88
CA THR A 65 15.66 15.53 -17.70
C THR A 65 15.10 14.87 -16.44
N ASN A 66 14.01 15.41 -15.89
CA ASN A 66 13.38 14.82 -14.70
C ASN A 66 12.88 13.38 -14.92
N LYS A 67 12.52 13.02 -16.16
CA LYS A 67 12.11 11.66 -16.53
C LYS A 67 13.30 10.70 -16.50
N GLU A 68 14.43 11.08 -17.07
CA GLU A 68 15.65 10.27 -17.05
C GLU A 68 16.16 10.08 -15.63
N ILE A 69 16.13 11.13 -14.80
CA ILE A 69 16.46 11.03 -13.38
C ILE A 69 15.56 10.00 -12.69
N MET A 70 14.24 10.07 -12.91
CA MET A 70 13.28 9.14 -12.30
C MET A 70 13.48 7.69 -12.76
N GLU A 71 13.70 7.47 -14.06
CA GLU A 71 13.96 6.13 -14.61
C GLU A 71 15.28 5.56 -14.11
N HIS A 72 16.32 6.39 -14.03
CA HIS A 72 17.62 6.00 -13.51
C HIS A 72 17.52 5.55 -12.05
N ILE A 73 16.90 6.35 -11.18
CA ILE A 73 16.68 5.99 -9.75
C ILE A 73 15.88 4.70 -9.63
N LYS A 74 14.82 4.56 -10.44
CA LYS A 74 13.99 3.35 -10.44
C LYS A 74 14.77 2.11 -10.86
N LYS A 75 15.75 2.24 -11.74
CA LYS A 75 16.61 1.14 -12.18
C LYS A 75 17.60 0.69 -11.10
N ILE A 76 18.20 1.63 -10.37
CA ILE A 76 19.23 1.32 -9.35
C ILE A 76 18.64 0.89 -8.00
N LEU A 77 17.58 1.56 -7.53
CA LEU A 77 17.04 1.39 -6.17
C LEU A 77 15.53 1.11 -6.15
N GLY A 78 14.87 1.13 -7.30
CA GLY A 78 13.44 0.84 -7.39
C GLY A 78 13.18 -0.67 -7.35
N LYS A 79 12.07 -1.05 -6.70
CA LYS A 79 11.59 -2.44 -6.75
C LYS A 79 11.19 -2.82 -8.19
N SER A 80 11.47 -4.07 -8.56
CA SER A 80 11.01 -4.62 -9.84
C SER A 80 9.48 -4.72 -9.87
N LYS A 81 8.89 -4.66 -11.08
CA LYS A 81 7.44 -4.84 -11.26
C LYS A 81 6.96 -6.17 -10.66
N GLU A 82 7.72 -7.22 -10.87
CA GLU A 82 7.45 -8.55 -10.33
C GLU A 82 7.37 -8.55 -8.79
N THR A 83 8.30 -7.86 -8.12
CA THR A 83 8.30 -7.75 -6.65
C THR A 83 7.04 -7.02 -6.17
N LEU A 84 6.67 -5.92 -6.83
CA LEU A 84 5.46 -5.16 -6.48
C LEU A 84 4.18 -5.99 -6.66
N GLU A 85 4.09 -6.76 -7.74
CA GLU A 85 2.96 -7.66 -8.01
C GLU A 85 2.87 -8.80 -6.99
N LYS A 86 4.01 -9.37 -6.58
CA LYS A 86 4.07 -10.39 -5.52
C LYS A 86 3.56 -9.84 -4.19
N GLU A 87 4.07 -8.69 -3.76
CA GLU A 87 3.63 -8.01 -2.53
C GLU A 87 2.13 -7.67 -2.56
N GLU A 88 1.60 -7.25 -3.71
CA GLU A 88 0.17 -6.99 -3.86
C GLU A 88 -0.66 -8.27 -3.77
N LYS A 89 -0.23 -9.36 -4.42
CA LYS A 89 -0.89 -10.67 -4.34
C LYS A 89 -0.90 -11.19 -2.90
N GLU A 90 0.20 -11.03 -2.17
CA GLU A 90 0.28 -11.42 -0.75
C GLU A 90 -0.69 -10.62 0.11
N ARG A 91 -0.82 -9.30 -0.11
CA ARG A 91 -1.85 -8.50 0.58
C ARG A 91 -3.27 -9.00 0.32
N LYS A 92 -3.58 -9.43 -0.91
CA LYS A 92 -4.90 -9.98 -1.25
C LYS A 92 -5.19 -11.32 -0.55
N LYS A 93 -4.17 -12.12 -0.26
CA LYS A 93 -4.34 -13.38 0.49
C LYS A 93 -4.83 -13.17 1.92
N LEU A 94 -4.58 -12.00 2.52
CA LEU A 94 -5.08 -11.66 3.86
C LEU A 94 -6.61 -11.57 3.91
N SER A 95 -7.27 -11.19 2.81
CA SER A 95 -8.72 -11.17 2.69
C SER A 95 -9.22 -12.48 2.08
N HIS A 96 -9.46 -13.50 2.92
CA HIS A 96 -9.84 -14.82 2.44
C HIS A 96 -11.37 -14.95 2.23
N PRO A 97 -11.86 -15.25 1.01
CA PRO A 97 -13.31 -15.25 0.70
C PRO A 97 -14.15 -16.24 1.51
N ALA A 98 -13.55 -17.33 2.01
CA ALA A 98 -14.25 -18.34 2.80
C ALA A 98 -14.48 -17.92 4.27
N THR A 99 -13.91 -16.80 4.70
CA THR A 99 -14.10 -16.30 6.07
C THR A 99 -15.41 -15.53 6.21
N PHE A 100 -16.01 -15.60 7.39
CA PHE A 100 -17.23 -14.87 7.77
C PHE A 100 -16.90 -13.85 8.85
N GLY A 101 -17.54 -12.70 8.81
CA GLY A 101 -17.38 -11.63 9.78
C GLY A 101 -17.88 -10.30 9.25
N PRO A 102 -17.61 -9.17 9.93
CA PRO A 102 -18.15 -7.87 9.57
C PRO A 102 -17.89 -7.48 8.11
N LYS A 103 -18.88 -6.88 7.43
CA LYS A 103 -18.82 -6.49 6.00
C LYS A 103 -17.63 -5.62 5.60
N LYS A 104 -16.99 -4.95 6.56
CA LYS A 104 -15.76 -4.18 6.33
C LYS A 104 -14.58 -5.06 5.86
N TYR A 105 -14.54 -6.32 6.29
CA TYR A 105 -13.39 -7.21 6.09
C TYR A 105 -13.74 -8.53 5.40
N HIS A 106 -15.01 -8.95 5.46
CA HIS A 106 -15.47 -10.22 4.93
C HIS A 106 -16.64 -10.02 3.97
N LEU A 107 -16.82 -10.97 3.06
CA LEU A 107 -17.90 -10.94 2.07
C LEU A 107 -19.27 -11.27 2.69
N ARG A 108 -19.27 -12.06 3.76
CA ARG A 108 -20.47 -12.60 4.41
C ARG A 108 -20.33 -12.46 5.92
N GLU A 109 -21.39 -12.07 6.61
CA GLU A 109 -21.39 -11.90 8.07
C GLU A 109 -21.85 -13.16 8.77
N CYS A 110 -22.89 -13.79 8.24
CA CYS A 110 -23.47 -15.00 8.79
C CYS A 110 -23.63 -16.09 7.73
N MET A 111 -23.52 -17.34 8.16
CA MET A 111 -23.74 -18.51 7.30
C MET A 111 -25.15 -18.54 6.69
N CYS A 112 -26.13 -17.88 7.32
CA CYS A 112 -27.50 -17.81 6.81
C CYS A 112 -27.64 -17.08 5.46
N GLU A 113 -26.59 -16.37 5.02
CA GLU A 113 -26.53 -15.75 3.68
C GLU A 113 -26.25 -16.76 2.57
N ILE A 114 -25.86 -17.99 2.91
CA ILE A 114 -25.56 -19.05 1.95
C ILE A 114 -26.82 -19.86 1.68
N GLU A 115 -27.18 -19.96 0.40
CA GLU A 115 -28.32 -20.78 -0.04
C GLU A 115 -28.17 -22.24 0.40
N GLY A 116 -29.29 -22.84 0.81
CA GLY A 116 -29.33 -24.19 1.37
C GLY A 116 -28.98 -24.27 2.85
N GLN A 117 -28.47 -23.20 3.48
CA GLN A 117 -28.27 -23.13 4.93
C GLN A 117 -29.54 -22.69 5.66
N VAL A 118 -29.56 -22.88 6.98
CA VAL A 118 -30.68 -22.44 7.82
C VAL A 118 -30.78 -20.91 7.79
N PRO A 119 -31.93 -20.31 7.42
CA PRO A 119 -32.10 -18.86 7.37
C PRO A 119 -32.11 -18.26 8.79
N CYS A 120 -31.75 -16.98 8.89
CA CYS A 120 -31.78 -16.30 10.19
C CYS A 120 -33.24 -16.16 10.68
N PRO A 121 -33.53 -16.46 11.97
CA PRO A 121 -34.88 -16.40 12.55
C PRO A 121 -35.57 -15.04 12.41
N ALA A 122 -34.80 -13.97 12.26
CA ALA A 122 -35.32 -12.61 12.04
C ALA A 122 -36.05 -12.46 10.70
N PHE A 123 -35.64 -13.22 9.67
CA PHE A 123 -36.27 -13.20 8.34
C PHE A 123 -37.26 -14.35 8.17
N VAL A 124 -36.89 -15.55 8.62
CA VAL A 124 -37.72 -16.76 8.48
C VAL A 124 -37.83 -17.44 9.84
N PRO A 125 -39.00 -17.40 10.50
CA PRO A 125 -39.18 -18.03 11.80
C PRO A 125 -38.96 -19.55 11.73
N LEU A 126 -38.05 -20.08 12.55
CA LEU A 126 -37.72 -21.52 12.55
C LEU A 126 -38.92 -22.40 12.98
N PRO A 127 -38.98 -23.70 12.62
CA PRO A 127 -40.03 -24.60 13.09
C PRO A 127 -40.14 -24.67 14.63
N LYS A 128 -41.33 -24.96 15.17
CA LYS A 128 -41.58 -24.93 16.62
C LYS A 128 -40.70 -25.94 17.36
N GLU A 129 -40.48 -27.09 16.73
CA GLU A 129 -39.67 -28.21 17.19
C GLU A 129 -38.20 -27.79 17.39
N MET A 130 -37.73 -26.72 16.75
CA MET A 130 -36.36 -26.19 16.90
C MET A 130 -36.24 -25.05 17.92
N ARG A 131 -37.36 -24.47 18.39
CA ARG A 131 -37.34 -23.32 19.31
C ARG A 131 -37.35 -23.76 20.77
N GLY A 132 -36.51 -23.13 21.59
CA GLY A 132 -36.34 -23.46 23.00
C GLY A 132 -37.64 -23.44 23.83
N LYS A 133 -38.53 -22.47 23.58
CA LYS A 133 -39.83 -22.33 24.29
C LYS A 133 -40.69 -23.59 24.21
N TYR A 134 -40.79 -24.21 23.03
CA TYR A 134 -41.62 -25.40 22.83
C TYR A 134 -40.93 -26.68 23.29
N LYS A 135 -39.61 -26.81 23.07
CA LYS A 135 -38.83 -27.94 23.60
C LYS A 135 -38.89 -28.02 25.13
N ALA A 136 -38.83 -26.88 25.81
CA ALA A 136 -38.91 -26.84 27.28
C ALA A 136 -40.29 -27.24 27.79
N ALA A 137 -41.37 -26.77 27.16
CA ALA A 137 -42.73 -27.16 27.51
C ALA A 137 -42.94 -28.68 27.38
N MET A 138 -42.53 -29.27 26.25
CA MET A 138 -42.66 -30.72 26.02
C MET A 138 -41.84 -31.57 27.00
N LYS A 139 -40.71 -31.07 27.49
CA LYS A 139 -39.89 -31.75 28.51
C LYS A 139 -40.47 -31.68 29.92
N ASN A 140 -41.22 -30.64 30.24
CA ASN A 140 -41.87 -30.48 31.54
C ASN A 140 -43.20 -31.25 31.62
N GLU A 141 -43.77 -31.60 30.47
CA GLU A 141 -44.99 -32.40 30.33
C GLU A 141 -44.71 -33.92 30.27
N ALA A 142 -43.43 -34.31 30.17
CA ALA A 142 -42.96 -35.70 30.16
C ALA A 142 -42.39 -36.10 31.53
#